data_AF-A0A9P4LJN8-F1
#
_entry.id   AF-A0A9P4LJN8-F1
#
_cell.length_a   1.000
_cell.length_b   1.000
_cell.length_c   1.000
_cell.angle_alpha   90.00
_cell.angle_beta   90.00
_cell.angle_gamma   90.00
#
_symmetry.space_group_name_H-M   'P 1'
#
loop_
_entity.id
_entity.type
_entity.pdbx_description
1 polymer ?
#
loop_
_entity_poly.entity_id
_entity_poly.type
_entity_poly.pdbx_seq_one_letter_code
_entity_poly.pdbx_strand_id
1 'polypeptide(L)'
;MFLTLLLWAFSFIPLLAAIPTTSAPLQKRCTNALTNPSFESGESPWLAMAFGSWAQRGVYTSPSGGHDGNDFYYGEVNATVADATLTVSQSSLSLQAGSTVDCSAWVASNRPGNTGSTRVEVFLDEKTCGSAVYLGTSGWTKVGGKITVDGTASHTFAVVVLSDEAGPDGAMVWIDEAVVGNGWC
;
A
#
# COMPACT_ATOMS: atom_id res chain seq x y z
N MET A 1 62.86 -52.87 -37.68
CA MET A 1 62.52 -52.20 -38.95
C MET A 1 61.02 -52.37 -39.15
N PHE A 2 60.24 -51.28 -39.02
CA PHE A 2 58.91 -51.02 -39.62
C PHE A 2 57.78 -52.04 -39.35
N LEU A 3 56.51 -51.70 -39.12
CA LEU A 3 55.75 -50.45 -39.09
C LEU A 3 54.41 -50.81 -38.41
N THR A 4 53.98 -49.97 -37.49
CA THR A 4 52.83 -50.13 -36.59
C THR A 4 51.50 -50.09 -37.32
N LEU A 5 50.62 -51.07 -37.05
CA LEU A 5 49.25 -51.14 -37.57
C LEU A 5 48.32 -50.13 -36.87
N LEU A 6 47.55 -49.45 -37.71
CA LEU A 6 46.53 -48.46 -37.43
C LEU A 6 45.25 -49.08 -36.82
N LEU A 7 44.41 -48.18 -36.27
CA LEU A 7 42.98 -48.31 -35.96
C LEU A 7 42.61 -48.98 -34.63
N TRP A 8 42.18 -48.15 -33.67
CA TRP A 8 40.78 -48.08 -33.19
C TRP A 8 40.69 -47.04 -32.07
N ALA A 9 40.49 -45.77 -32.44
CA ALA A 9 40.08 -44.72 -31.50
C ALA A 9 38.60 -44.44 -31.72
N PHE A 10 37.75 -45.36 -31.25
CA PHE A 10 36.31 -45.15 -31.21
C PHE A 10 35.95 -44.32 -29.98
N SER A 11 35.81 -43.02 -30.22
CA SER A 11 34.66 -42.20 -29.83
C SER A 11 33.95 -42.55 -28.52
N PHE A 12 34.39 -41.94 -27.42
CA PHE A 12 33.51 -41.67 -26.27
C PHE A 12 33.60 -40.18 -25.93
N ILE A 13 32.85 -39.37 -26.68
CA ILE A 13 32.51 -38.01 -26.26
C ILE A 13 31.26 -38.17 -25.39
N PRO A 14 31.31 -37.90 -24.08
CA PRO A 14 30.08 -37.79 -23.31
C PRO A 14 29.32 -36.59 -23.86
N LEU A 15 28.16 -36.83 -24.47
CA LEU A 15 27.16 -35.79 -24.67
C LEU A 15 26.78 -35.28 -23.27
N LEU A 16 27.35 -34.14 -22.88
CA LEU A 16 26.77 -33.27 -21.86
C LEU A 16 25.39 -32.86 -22.39
N ALA A 17 24.36 -33.62 -22.02
CA ALA A 17 22.99 -33.18 -22.17
C ALA A 17 22.89 -31.85 -21.43
N ALA A 18 22.70 -30.76 -22.18
CA ALA A 18 22.45 -29.46 -21.61
C ALA A 18 21.21 -29.59 -20.71
N ILE A 19 21.38 -29.37 -19.41
CA ILE A 19 20.27 -29.29 -18.47
C ILE A 19 19.36 -28.19 -19.02
N PRO A 20 18.10 -28.48 -19.35
CA PRO A 20 17.19 -27.45 -19.77
C PRO A 20 16.98 -26.53 -18.56
N THR A 21 17.66 -25.39 -18.55
CA THR A 21 17.31 -24.26 -17.70
C THR A 21 16.03 -23.67 -18.26
N THR A 22 14.91 -24.35 -18.05
CA THR A 22 13.62 -23.68 -18.00
C THR A 22 13.68 -22.75 -16.81
N SER A 23 14.12 -21.52 -17.02
CA SER A 23 13.89 -20.43 -16.08
C SER A 23 12.38 -20.37 -15.91
N ALA A 24 11.88 -20.81 -14.76
CA ALA A 24 10.50 -20.54 -14.39
C ALA A 24 10.28 -19.03 -14.58
N PRO A 25 9.21 -18.60 -15.28
CA PRO A 25 8.96 -17.18 -15.42
C PRO A 25 8.92 -16.56 -14.02
N LEU A 26 9.70 -15.50 -13.82
CA LEU A 26 9.66 -14.69 -12.61
C LEU A 26 8.25 -14.10 -12.49
N GLN A 27 7.34 -14.83 -11.87
CA GLN A 27 6.01 -14.34 -11.60
C GLN A 27 6.15 -13.34 -10.46
N LYS A 28 5.88 -12.06 -10.76
CA LYS A 28 5.80 -10.99 -9.75
C LYS A 28 4.72 -11.40 -8.75
N ARG A 29 5.13 -11.88 -7.57
CA ARG A 29 4.22 -12.24 -6.48
C ARG A 29 3.92 -10.97 -5.69
N CYS A 30 3.13 -10.05 -6.23
CA CYS A 30 2.58 -9.01 -5.35
C CYS A 30 1.46 -9.66 -4.55
N THR A 31 1.61 -9.67 -3.24
CA THR A 31 0.60 -10.14 -2.30
C THR A 31 0.29 -8.98 -1.39
N ASN A 32 -0.90 -8.39 -1.54
CA ASN A 32 -1.46 -7.44 -0.58
C ASN A 32 -2.20 -8.26 0.48
N ALA A 33 -1.85 -8.07 1.74
CA ALA A 33 -2.49 -8.70 2.89
C ALA A 33 -3.85 -8.08 3.20
N LEU A 34 -4.11 -6.88 2.69
CA LEU A 34 -5.38 -6.20 2.86
C LEU A 34 -6.47 -6.82 1.97
N THR A 35 -7.67 -6.89 2.51
CA THR A 35 -8.90 -7.18 1.74
C THR A 35 -9.56 -5.88 1.32
N ASN A 36 -9.99 -5.80 0.06
CA ASN A 36 -10.63 -4.61 -0.51
C ASN A 36 -9.78 -3.33 -0.33
N PRO A 37 -8.50 -3.32 -0.76
CA PRO A 37 -7.59 -2.21 -0.51
C PRO A 37 -7.97 -0.90 -1.22
N SER A 38 -8.80 -0.97 -2.26
CA SER A 38 -9.25 0.15 -3.09
C SER A 38 -10.73 0.50 -2.88
N PHE A 39 -11.39 -0.08 -1.88
CA PHE A 39 -12.80 0.20 -1.56
C PHE A 39 -13.85 -0.15 -2.64
N GLU A 40 -13.45 -0.76 -3.75
CA GLU A 40 -14.31 -1.17 -4.89
C GLU A 40 -15.42 -2.18 -4.51
N SER A 41 -15.35 -2.81 -3.33
CA SER A 41 -16.44 -3.63 -2.80
C SER A 41 -17.16 -3.02 -1.58
N GLY A 42 -17.03 -1.70 -1.40
CA GLY A 42 -17.61 -0.93 -0.31
C GLY A 42 -16.64 -0.72 0.87
N GLU A 43 -17.17 -0.40 2.05
CA GLU A 43 -16.32 -0.09 3.22
C GLU A 43 -15.78 -1.35 3.91
N SER A 44 -16.49 -2.48 3.87
CA SER A 44 -16.05 -3.69 4.58
C SER A 44 -14.76 -4.27 3.96
N PRO A 45 -13.79 -4.75 4.76
CA PRO A 45 -13.79 -4.89 6.22
C PRO A 45 -13.04 -3.77 6.95
N TRP A 46 -12.99 -2.57 6.38
CA TRP A 46 -12.36 -1.42 7.01
C TRP A 46 -13.17 -0.92 8.21
N LEU A 47 -12.47 -0.48 9.24
CA LEU A 47 -13.01 0.21 10.39
C LEU A 47 -12.60 1.69 10.32
N ALA A 48 -13.59 2.57 10.33
CA ALA A 48 -13.35 4.01 10.37
C ALA A 48 -13.69 4.63 11.73
N MET A 49 -12.69 5.20 12.39
CA MET A 49 -12.85 5.95 13.64
C MET A 49 -12.58 7.42 13.39
N ALA A 50 -13.46 8.30 13.88
CA ALA A 50 -13.27 9.74 13.77
C ALA A 50 -13.44 10.42 15.12
N PHE A 51 -12.61 11.43 15.35
CA PHE A 51 -12.67 12.37 16.47
C PHE A 51 -12.70 13.79 15.92
N GLY A 52 -13.43 14.69 16.58
CA GLY A 52 -13.67 16.04 16.08
C GLY A 52 -14.83 16.10 15.08
N SER A 53 -14.91 17.20 14.33
CA SER A 53 -16.06 17.50 13.48
C SER A 53 -15.82 17.05 12.04
N TRP A 54 -16.58 16.05 11.60
CA TRP A 54 -16.61 15.55 10.24
C TRP A 54 -18.03 15.62 9.70
N ALA A 55 -18.23 16.39 8.63
CA ALA A 55 -19.53 16.56 8.00
C ALA A 55 -19.98 15.28 7.29
N GLN A 56 -19.05 14.61 6.61
CA GLN A 56 -19.30 13.40 5.83
C GLN A 56 -18.09 12.47 5.89
N ARG A 57 -18.35 11.15 5.90
CA ARG A 57 -17.33 10.11 5.87
C ARG A 57 -17.90 8.83 5.26
N GLY A 58 -17.08 8.06 4.56
CA GLY A 58 -17.45 6.74 4.03
C GLY A 58 -16.85 6.49 2.65
N VAL A 59 -17.24 5.38 2.02
CA VAL A 59 -16.84 5.08 0.65
C VAL A 59 -17.72 5.84 -0.34
N TYR A 60 -17.09 6.51 -1.30
CA TYR A 60 -17.72 7.29 -2.36
C TYR A 60 -17.31 6.74 -3.71
N THR A 61 -18.25 6.77 -4.66
CA THR A 61 -18.02 6.37 -6.05
C THR A 61 -18.01 7.60 -6.94
N SER A 62 -16.95 7.79 -7.72
CA SER A 62 -16.86 8.82 -8.76
C SER A 62 -16.06 8.31 -9.96
N PRO A 63 -16.55 8.46 -11.20
CA PRO A 63 -15.89 7.96 -12.42
C PRO A 63 -14.45 8.44 -12.68
N SER A 64 -14.01 9.45 -11.94
CA SER A 64 -12.66 10.01 -12.02
C SER A 64 -12.13 10.42 -10.64
N GLY A 65 -12.74 9.90 -9.58
CA GLY A 65 -12.42 10.31 -8.21
C GLY A 65 -11.40 9.44 -7.53
N GLY A 66 -11.37 8.13 -7.82
CA GLY A 66 -10.39 7.17 -7.29
C GLY A 66 -8.97 7.42 -7.81
N HIS A 67 -7.98 6.80 -7.17
CA HIS A 67 -6.61 6.78 -7.68
C HIS A 67 -6.48 5.82 -8.85
N ASP A 68 -7.02 4.61 -8.69
CA ASP A 68 -7.31 3.66 -9.76
C ASP A 68 -8.67 3.01 -9.46
N GLY A 69 -9.58 3.05 -10.42
CA GLY A 69 -10.98 2.69 -10.19
C GLY A 69 -11.88 3.89 -9.89
N ASN A 70 -13.05 3.60 -9.31
CA ASN A 70 -14.10 4.59 -9.10
C ASN A 70 -14.37 4.85 -7.61
N ASP A 71 -14.04 3.90 -6.74
CA ASP A 71 -14.36 3.95 -5.33
C ASP A 71 -13.14 4.38 -4.50
N PHE A 72 -13.39 5.12 -3.42
CA PHE A 72 -12.37 5.58 -2.49
C PHE A 72 -13.01 5.93 -1.16
N TYR A 73 -12.22 5.95 -0.08
CA TYR A 73 -12.69 6.44 1.20
C TYR A 73 -12.60 7.97 1.24
N TYR A 74 -13.70 8.64 1.57
CA TYR A 74 -13.82 10.09 1.66
C TYR A 74 -14.01 10.54 3.11
N GLY A 75 -13.43 11.69 3.44
CA GLY A 75 -13.72 12.43 4.66
C GLY A 75 -13.82 13.93 4.38
N GLU A 76 -14.90 14.54 4.85
CA GLU A 76 -15.10 15.99 4.85
C GLU A 76 -15.04 16.53 6.28
N VAL A 77 -14.00 17.30 6.57
CA VAL A 77 -13.82 17.95 7.87
C VAL A 77 -14.39 19.36 7.81
N ASN A 78 -15.17 19.72 8.83
CA ASN A 78 -15.76 21.06 9.01
C ASN A 78 -15.43 21.61 10.41
N ALA A 79 -14.31 21.18 10.97
CA ALA A 79 -13.84 21.62 12.28
C ALA A 79 -13.33 23.06 12.21
N THR A 80 -13.85 23.93 13.07
CA THR A 80 -13.57 25.38 13.08
C THR A 80 -12.81 25.86 14.31
N VAL A 81 -12.64 25.01 15.32
CA VAL A 81 -12.11 25.40 16.65
C VAL A 81 -11.16 24.37 17.27
N ALA A 82 -11.01 23.21 16.66
CA ALA A 82 -10.20 22.11 17.18
C ALA A 82 -9.80 21.17 16.06
N ASP A 83 -8.68 20.48 16.25
CA ASP A 83 -8.22 19.45 15.32
C ASP A 83 -9.21 18.29 15.25
N ALA A 84 -9.30 17.71 14.05
CA ALA A 84 -10.08 16.51 13.78
C ALA A 84 -9.16 15.37 13.34
N THR A 85 -9.48 14.16 13.76
CA THR A 85 -8.74 12.94 13.37
C THR A 85 -9.68 11.96 12.70
N LEU A 86 -9.24 11.35 11.61
CA LEU A 86 -9.90 10.24 10.94
C LEU A 86 -8.88 9.11 10.79
N THR A 87 -9.22 7.95 11.30
CA THR A 87 -8.43 6.72 11.15
C THR A 87 -9.24 5.70 10.38
N VAL A 88 -8.65 5.14 9.33
CA VAL A 88 -9.21 4.02 8.55
C VAL A 88 -8.27 2.84 8.71
N SER A 89 -8.74 1.74 9.27
CA SER A 89 -7.89 0.61 9.64
C SER A 89 -8.46 -0.76 9.29
N GLN A 90 -7.57 -1.74 9.14
CA GLN A 90 -7.91 -3.14 8.97
C GLN A 90 -7.01 -3.98 9.88
N SER A 91 -7.62 -4.89 10.65
CA SER A 91 -6.93 -5.73 11.64
C SER A 91 -6.96 -7.20 11.20
N SER A 92 -6.29 -8.05 11.98
CA SER A 92 -6.17 -9.50 11.70
C SER A 92 -5.37 -9.82 10.43
N LEU A 93 -4.42 -8.96 10.08
CA LEU A 93 -3.52 -9.19 8.95
C LEU A 93 -2.48 -10.24 9.33
N SER A 94 -2.30 -11.25 8.48
CA SER A 94 -1.27 -12.27 8.69
C SER A 94 -0.02 -11.90 7.89
N LEU A 95 1.03 -11.49 8.61
CA LEU A 95 2.33 -11.15 8.05
C LEU A 95 3.41 -11.97 8.76
N GLN A 96 4.49 -12.27 8.04
CA GLN A 96 5.60 -13.01 8.62
C GLN A 96 6.52 -12.06 9.39
N ALA A 97 6.69 -12.29 10.69
CA ALA A 97 7.66 -11.54 11.49
C ALA A 97 9.08 -11.63 10.89
N GLY A 98 9.80 -10.50 10.90
CA GLY A 98 11.12 -10.34 10.30
C GLY A 98 11.13 -10.11 8.79
N SER A 99 9.98 -10.18 8.11
CA SER A 99 9.88 -9.81 6.69
C SER A 99 9.80 -8.29 6.53
N THR A 100 10.33 -7.77 5.42
CA THR A 100 10.14 -6.37 5.01
C THR A 100 8.99 -6.29 4.01
N VAL A 101 7.98 -5.50 4.32
CA VAL A 101 6.78 -5.32 3.50
C VAL A 101 6.63 -3.86 3.09
N ASP A 102 6.02 -3.62 1.92
CA ASP A 102 5.41 -2.34 1.60
C ASP A 102 4.25 -2.08 2.57
N CYS A 103 4.15 -0.85 3.04
CA CYS A 103 3.11 -0.35 3.93
C CYS A 103 2.81 1.10 3.55
N SER A 104 1.73 1.32 2.80
CA SER A 104 1.42 2.65 2.24
C SER A 104 -0.05 2.78 1.84
N ALA A 105 -0.51 3.99 1.57
CA ALA A 105 -1.78 4.27 0.90
C ALA A 105 -1.63 5.48 -0.03
N TRP A 106 -2.50 5.59 -1.03
CA TRP A 106 -2.63 6.79 -1.83
C TRP A 106 -3.64 7.73 -1.19
N VAL A 107 -3.27 8.99 -1.09
CA VAL A 107 -4.08 10.00 -0.42
C VAL A 107 -4.09 11.28 -1.24
N ALA A 108 -5.27 11.85 -1.45
CA ALA A 108 -5.44 13.18 -2.01
C ALA A 108 -6.16 14.07 -1.00
N SER A 109 -6.03 15.38 -1.15
CA SER A 109 -6.74 16.32 -0.29
C SER A 109 -7.10 17.59 -1.06
N ASN A 110 -8.20 18.22 -0.66
CA ASN A 110 -8.55 19.56 -1.12
C ASN A 110 -8.80 20.43 0.10
N ARG A 111 -7.98 21.48 0.22
CA ARG A 111 -8.05 22.42 1.33
C ARG A 111 -8.06 23.84 0.77
N PRO A 112 -9.10 24.64 1.06
CA PRO A 112 -9.17 26.04 0.66
C PRO A 112 -7.88 26.80 1.00
N GLY A 113 -7.37 27.56 0.03
CA GLY A 113 -6.09 28.28 0.17
C GLY A 113 -4.84 27.41 0.01
N ASN A 114 -4.98 26.10 -0.23
CA ASN A 114 -3.87 25.16 -0.42
C ASN A 114 -2.86 25.17 0.75
N THR A 115 -3.34 25.27 1.98
CA THR A 115 -2.48 25.23 3.17
C THR A 115 -2.11 23.79 3.50
N GLY A 116 -0.82 23.48 3.57
CA GLY A 116 -0.28 22.14 3.85
C GLY A 116 -0.45 21.68 5.30
N SER A 117 -1.68 21.55 5.79
CA SER A 117 -1.98 21.32 7.20
C SER A 117 -2.76 20.04 7.49
N THR A 118 -3.21 19.33 6.45
CA THR A 118 -3.71 17.95 6.59
C THR A 118 -2.53 17.00 6.71
N ARG A 119 -2.23 16.55 7.93
CA ARG A 119 -1.15 15.59 8.21
C ARG A 119 -1.68 14.17 8.04
N VAL A 120 -0.95 13.36 7.29
CA VAL A 120 -1.30 11.97 7.01
C VAL A 120 -0.13 11.06 7.36
N GLU A 121 -0.44 9.99 8.08
CA GLU A 121 0.51 8.96 8.49
C GLU A 121 -0.07 7.58 8.26
N VAL A 122 0.80 6.63 7.94
CA VAL A 122 0.43 5.23 7.76
C VAL A 122 1.19 4.42 8.80
N PHE A 123 0.48 3.51 9.46
CA PHE A 123 0.98 2.66 10.53
C PHE A 123 0.76 1.19 10.21
N LEU A 124 1.73 0.38 10.62
CA LEU A 124 1.59 -1.05 10.82
C LEU A 124 1.86 -1.31 12.30
N ASP A 125 0.83 -1.76 13.00
CA ASP A 125 0.76 -1.82 14.45
C ASP A 125 1.06 -0.45 15.09
N GLU A 126 2.07 -0.38 15.95
CA GLU A 126 2.51 0.83 16.65
C GLU A 126 3.63 1.59 15.92
N LYS A 127 4.01 1.15 14.71
CA LYS A 127 5.13 1.73 13.96
C LYS A 127 4.66 2.51 12.74
N THR A 128 5.30 3.65 12.51
CA THR A 128 5.10 4.42 11.29
C THR A 128 5.75 3.71 10.10
N CYS A 129 5.03 3.64 8.98
CA CYS A 129 5.52 3.05 7.73
C CYS A 129 6.34 4.03 6.88
N GLY A 130 6.52 5.26 7.36
CA GLY A 130 7.28 6.33 6.70
C GLY A 130 7.17 7.63 7.49
N SER A 131 7.69 8.71 6.91
CA SER A 131 7.48 10.06 7.46
C SER A 131 6.04 10.51 7.22
N ALA A 132 5.52 11.33 8.14
CA ALA A 132 4.25 12.03 7.95
C ALA A 132 4.31 12.92 6.69
N VAL A 133 3.20 12.97 5.97
CA VAL A 133 3.03 13.84 4.80
C VAL A 133 2.02 14.93 5.15
N TYR A 134 2.32 16.17 4.78
CA TYR A 134 1.47 17.34 5.02
C TYR A 134 0.88 17.81 3.69
N LEU A 135 -0.44 17.73 3.58
CA LEU A 135 -1.20 17.99 2.35
C LEU A 135 -2.00 19.28 2.47
N GLY A 136 -1.99 20.06 1.39
CA GLY A 136 -2.98 21.10 1.12
C GLY A 136 -3.95 20.59 0.06
N THR A 137 -4.17 21.37 -1.00
CA THR A 137 -4.78 20.85 -2.23
C THR A 137 -3.74 20.07 -3.03
N SER A 138 -3.97 18.78 -3.19
CA SER A 138 -3.04 17.84 -3.81
C SER A 138 -3.79 16.83 -4.68
N GLY A 139 -3.13 16.38 -5.74
CA GLY A 139 -3.50 15.13 -6.39
C GLY A 139 -3.10 13.93 -5.51
N TRP A 140 -3.39 12.74 -6.01
CA TRP A 140 -3.01 11.50 -5.34
C TRP A 140 -1.52 11.44 -5.03
N THR A 141 -1.22 11.31 -3.74
CA THR A 141 0.12 11.26 -3.18
C THR A 141 0.27 10.00 -2.35
N LYS A 142 1.32 9.22 -2.63
CA LYS A 142 1.61 8.01 -1.86
C LYS A 142 2.20 8.38 -0.50
N VAL A 143 1.56 7.89 0.57
CA VAL A 143 1.99 8.06 1.97
C VAL A 143 2.43 6.70 2.53
N GLY A 144 3.56 6.66 3.22
CA GLY A 144 4.15 5.43 3.75
C GLY A 144 5.38 4.98 2.96
N GLY A 145 5.74 3.70 3.06
CA GLY A 145 7.03 3.19 2.62
C GLY A 145 7.18 1.70 2.86
N LYS A 146 8.37 1.29 3.31
CA LYS A 146 8.67 -0.10 3.65
C LYS A 146 8.96 -0.23 5.13
N ILE A 147 8.49 -1.32 5.74
CA ILE A 147 8.67 -1.58 7.16
C ILE A 147 9.03 -3.05 7.39
N THR A 148 9.86 -3.32 8.40
CA THR A 148 10.07 -4.68 8.91
C THR A 148 8.96 -5.02 9.90
N VAL A 149 8.30 -6.15 9.65
CA VAL A 149 7.23 -6.68 10.50
C VAL A 149 7.84 -7.20 11.79
N ASP A 150 7.33 -6.72 12.93
CA ASP A 150 7.74 -7.15 14.27
C ASP A 150 6.61 -7.90 14.96
N GLY A 151 6.94 -8.65 16.02
CA GLY A 151 5.93 -9.18 16.94
C GLY A 151 5.22 -10.45 16.45
N THR A 152 3.93 -10.55 16.79
CA THR A 152 3.13 -11.79 16.72
C THR A 152 2.45 -12.01 15.37
N ALA A 153 1.57 -13.01 15.25
CA ALA A 153 1.01 -13.48 13.97
C ALA A 153 -0.12 -12.61 13.38
N SER A 154 -0.59 -11.58 14.08
CA SER A 154 -1.73 -10.75 13.69
C SER A 154 -1.38 -9.28 13.83
N HIS A 155 -1.57 -8.53 12.75
CA HIS A 155 -1.21 -7.13 12.65
C HIS A 155 -2.42 -6.25 12.30
N THR A 156 -2.26 -4.95 12.56
CA THR A 156 -3.24 -3.92 12.21
C THR A 156 -2.58 -2.87 11.34
N PHE A 157 -3.17 -2.60 10.18
CA PHE A 157 -2.82 -1.47 9.34
C PHE A 157 -3.75 -0.31 9.61
N ALA A 158 -3.22 0.91 9.62
CA ALA A 158 -4.02 2.11 9.77
C ALA A 158 -3.48 3.27 8.92
N VAL A 159 -4.40 3.99 8.26
CA VAL A 159 -4.16 5.33 7.74
C VAL A 159 -4.77 6.31 8.71
N VAL A 160 -3.97 7.25 9.22
CA VAL A 160 -4.39 8.27 10.18
C VAL A 160 -4.25 9.62 9.51
N VAL A 161 -5.37 10.35 9.44
CA VAL A 161 -5.46 11.71 8.95
C VAL A 161 -5.73 12.62 10.14
N LEU A 162 -4.87 13.60 10.35
CA LEU A 162 -5.10 14.71 11.25
C LEU A 162 -5.31 15.96 10.40
N SER A 163 -6.45 16.61 10.60
CA SER A 163 -6.72 17.92 10.03
C SER A 163 -6.77 18.93 11.16
N ASP A 164 -6.02 20.01 11.02
CA ASP A 164 -6.25 21.21 11.81
C ASP A 164 -7.59 21.86 11.43
N GLU A 165 -7.87 23.02 12.02
CA GLU A 165 -9.03 23.84 11.70
C GLU A 165 -9.17 24.04 10.18
N ALA A 166 -10.31 23.61 9.64
CA ALA A 166 -10.63 23.65 8.21
C ALA A 166 -11.38 24.92 7.81
N GLY A 167 -11.81 25.71 8.80
CA GLY A 167 -12.59 26.93 8.56
C GLY A 167 -14.01 26.63 8.03
N PRO A 168 -14.74 27.68 7.59
CA PRO A 168 -16.13 27.54 7.15
C PRO A 168 -16.29 26.78 5.84
N ASP A 169 -15.26 26.77 5.00
CA ASP A 169 -15.26 26.12 3.68
C ASP A 169 -14.95 24.62 3.77
N GLY A 170 -14.50 24.15 4.94
CA GLY A 170 -14.13 22.75 5.19
C GLY A 170 -12.87 22.30 4.45
N ALA A 171 -12.47 21.05 4.66
CA ALA A 171 -11.42 20.40 3.91
C ALA A 171 -11.80 18.96 3.62
N MET A 172 -11.24 18.41 2.55
CA MET A 172 -11.56 17.09 2.05
C MET A 172 -10.31 16.23 2.02
N VAL A 173 -10.46 14.95 2.33
CA VAL A 173 -9.43 13.94 2.17
C VAL A 173 -10.02 12.72 1.46
N TRP A 174 -9.22 12.13 0.59
CA TRP A 174 -9.52 10.90 -0.12
C TRP A 174 -8.41 9.91 0.16
N ILE A 175 -8.75 8.67 0.51
CA ILE A 175 -7.83 7.57 0.77
C ILE A 175 -8.19 6.43 -0.17
N ASP A 176 -7.18 5.89 -0.85
CA ASP A 176 -7.36 4.80 -1.80
C ASP A 176 -6.10 3.92 -1.84
N GLU A 177 -6.23 2.74 -2.46
CA GLU A 177 -5.16 1.82 -2.81
C GLU A 177 -4.16 1.53 -1.69
N ALA A 178 -4.68 1.12 -0.54
CA ALA A 178 -3.82 0.74 0.58
C ALA A 178 -2.99 -0.51 0.24
N VAL A 179 -1.77 -0.57 0.76
CA VAL A 179 -0.79 -1.63 0.50
C VAL A 179 -0.21 -2.11 1.82
N VAL A 180 -0.31 -3.41 2.08
CA VAL A 180 0.51 -4.09 3.08
C VAL A 180 0.99 -5.42 2.51
N GLY A 181 2.28 -5.57 2.22
CA GLY A 181 2.85 -6.81 1.70
C GLY A 181 3.93 -6.61 0.64
N ASN A 182 4.06 -7.51 -0.33
CA ASN A 182 5.17 -7.48 -1.31
C ASN A 182 4.86 -6.67 -2.58
N GLY A 183 3.97 -5.67 -2.48
CA GLY A 183 3.62 -4.72 -3.53
C GLY A 183 2.15 -4.75 -3.97
N TRP A 184 1.81 -3.84 -4.87
CA TRP A 184 0.52 -3.77 -5.58
C TRP A 184 0.56 -4.58 -6.88
N CYS A 185 -0.48 -5.37 -7.13
CA CYS A 185 -0.74 -6.05 -8.40
C CYS A 185 -1.68 -5.19 -9.23
#